data_AF-A0A3Q1G5P8-F1
#
_entry.id   AF-A0A3Q1G5P8-F1
#
_cell.length_a   1.000
_cell.length_b   1.000
_cell.length_c   1.000
_cell.angle_alpha   90.00
_cell.angle_beta   90.00
_cell.angle_gamma   90.00
#
_symmetry.space_group_name_H-M   'P 1'
#
loop_
_entity.id
_entity.type
_entity.pdbx_description
1 polymer ?
#
loop_
_entity_poly.entity_id
_entity_poly.type
_entity_poly.pdbx_seq_one_letter_code
_entity_poly.pdbx_strand_id
1 'polypeptide(L)'
;MEYETKSGRAGPGNPTSPRQSVRKNLDFEPLSTTALILEDRPANLPAKPAEEAQKHRQQYEEMVAQAKKRELKEAQKRKKQLEDRCKLEESIGTAAQTWNQEILPNWSTMCTSRRVRDLWWQGIPPSVRGKVWSLAVGNDLNITHELYSICLARAKEKWKTTAAPTAETETEDAGSSDRESSLELIKLDISRTFPQLCIFQQVSERSSSATRQTVGEFS
;
A
#
# COMPACT_ATOMS: atom_id res chain seq x y z
N MET A 1 6.41 -78.24 68.65
CA MET A 1 7.76 -77.65 68.53
C MET A 1 7.55 -76.29 67.88
N GLU A 2 7.31 -75.26 68.69
CA GLU A 2 8.36 -74.38 69.28
C GLU A 2 9.14 -73.65 68.16
N TYR A 3 9.30 -72.33 68.08
CA TYR A 3 9.20 -71.21 69.02
C TYR A 3 9.11 -69.89 68.21
N GLU A 4 8.46 -68.87 68.78
CA GLU A 4 8.47 -67.49 68.30
C GLU A 4 9.85 -66.83 68.45
N THR A 5 10.20 -65.87 67.60
CA THR A 5 11.00 -64.71 68.05
C THR A 5 10.46 -63.43 67.43
N LYS A 6 10.04 -62.54 68.32
CA LYS A 6 9.43 -61.24 68.09
C LYS A 6 10.54 -60.21 68.24
N SER A 7 10.59 -59.21 67.37
CA SER A 7 10.96 -57.85 67.81
C SER A 7 10.35 -56.85 66.85
N GLY A 8 9.43 -56.05 67.38
CA GLY A 8 8.86 -54.90 66.69
C GLY A 8 9.39 -53.60 67.28
N ARG A 9 9.38 -52.54 66.48
CA ARG A 9 8.97 -51.20 66.93
C ARG A 9 8.48 -50.35 65.75
N ALA A 10 7.30 -49.75 65.96
CA ALA A 10 6.55 -48.80 65.14
C ALA A 10 7.31 -47.47 64.89
N GLY A 11 7.00 -46.59 63.93
CA GLY A 11 5.89 -46.32 62.97
C GLY A 11 6.16 -44.90 62.39
N PRO A 12 5.19 -44.11 61.89
CA PRO A 12 4.14 -44.33 60.89
C PRO A 12 4.17 -43.29 59.73
N GLY A 13 3.40 -43.49 58.65
CA GLY A 13 3.07 -42.41 57.68
C GLY A 13 2.79 -42.88 56.24
N ASN A 14 1.52 -42.84 55.82
CA ASN A 14 0.99 -43.15 54.48
C ASN A 14 0.44 -41.83 53.84
N PRO A 15 -0.20 -41.80 52.64
CA PRO A 15 0.10 -42.20 51.24
C PRO A 15 0.20 -40.93 50.32
N THR A 16 0.44 -40.91 48.99
CA THR A 16 -0.47 -41.15 47.84
C THR A 16 0.16 -40.54 46.55
N SER A 17 -0.07 -41.13 45.36
CA SER A 17 -0.56 -40.48 44.11
C SER A 17 -0.03 -41.12 42.80
N PRO A 18 -0.90 -41.43 41.81
CA PRO A 18 -0.53 -41.92 40.48
C PRO A 18 -0.61 -40.81 39.40
N ARG A 19 0.43 -40.67 38.57
CA ARG A 19 0.38 -39.86 37.34
C ARG A 19 1.23 -40.48 36.24
N GLN A 20 0.62 -40.69 35.07
CA GLN A 20 1.16 -40.60 33.69
C GLN A 20 0.24 -41.45 32.79
N SER A 21 -0.20 -41.10 31.59
CA SER A 21 -0.11 -39.91 30.74
C SER A 21 -0.96 -40.27 29.51
N VAL A 22 -2.14 -39.68 29.33
CA VAL A 22 -2.98 -39.94 28.15
C VAL A 22 -2.70 -38.86 27.09
N ARG A 23 -2.11 -39.34 26.00
CA ARG A 23 -2.00 -38.82 24.62
C ARG A 23 -2.56 -37.42 24.36
N LYS A 24 -1.67 -36.48 24.05
CA LYS A 24 -1.99 -35.20 23.41
C LYS A 24 -1.71 -35.30 21.91
N ASN A 25 -2.76 -35.48 21.11
CA ASN A 25 -2.73 -35.04 19.70
C ASN A 25 -3.02 -33.54 19.74
N LEU A 26 -1.98 -32.72 19.61
CA LEU A 26 -2.07 -31.27 19.50
C LEU A 26 -2.04 -30.91 18.01
N ASP A 27 -3.16 -31.13 17.34
CA ASP A 27 -3.48 -30.35 16.15
C ASP A 27 -4.53 -29.35 16.57
N PHE A 28 -4.11 -28.18 17.06
CA PHE A 28 -4.95 -26.98 17.01
C PHE A 28 -4.10 -25.74 17.31
N GLU A 29 -3.70 -25.04 16.25
CA GLU A 29 -3.48 -23.59 16.31
C GLU A 29 -4.76 -22.94 15.77
N PRO A 30 -5.39 -22.04 16.54
CA PRO A 30 -5.06 -20.63 16.35
C PRO A 30 -4.87 -19.87 17.67
N LEU A 31 -3.88 -18.96 17.64
CA LEU A 31 -3.51 -17.92 18.62
C LEU A 31 -4.65 -16.91 18.91
N SER A 32 -5.84 -17.37 19.27
CA SER A 32 -6.96 -16.49 19.64
C SER A 32 -7.36 -16.72 21.10
N THR A 33 -7.29 -15.65 21.90
CA THR A 33 -7.71 -15.62 23.31
C THR A 33 -9.17 -16.05 23.52
N THR A 34 -9.96 -16.09 22.45
CA THR A 34 -11.35 -16.57 22.47
C THR A 34 -11.47 -18.07 22.70
N ALA A 35 -10.51 -18.90 22.27
CA ALA A 35 -10.55 -20.35 22.50
C ALA A 35 -10.32 -20.72 23.98
N LEU A 36 -9.58 -19.89 24.72
CA LEU A 36 -9.30 -20.07 26.15
C LEU A 36 -10.54 -19.93 27.04
N ILE A 37 -11.64 -19.36 26.53
CA ILE A 37 -12.91 -19.18 27.27
C ILE A 37 -13.66 -20.51 27.45
N LEU A 38 -13.34 -21.52 26.64
CA LEU A 38 -13.95 -22.85 26.70
C LEU A 38 -13.30 -23.80 27.72
N GLU A 39 -12.15 -23.42 28.32
CA GLU A 39 -11.47 -24.28 29.29
C GLU A 39 -12.23 -24.35 30.63
N ASP A 40 -12.29 -25.55 31.22
CA ASP A 40 -12.90 -25.76 32.53
C ASP A 40 -12.05 -25.12 33.65
N ARG A 41 -12.73 -24.58 34.66
CA ARG A 41 -12.05 -23.97 35.81
C ARG A 41 -11.23 -25.03 36.56
N PRO A 42 -10.03 -24.69 37.06
CA PRO A 42 -9.20 -25.60 37.83
C PRO A 42 -9.95 -26.12 39.07
N ALA A 43 -9.65 -27.37 39.46
CA ALA A 43 -10.38 -28.15 40.48
C ALA A 43 -10.49 -27.52 41.89
N ASN A 44 -9.79 -26.40 42.14
CA ASN A 44 -9.78 -25.68 43.43
C ASN A 44 -10.86 -24.58 43.53
N LEU A 45 -11.61 -24.30 42.46
CA LEU A 45 -12.75 -23.38 42.48
C LEU A 45 -14.06 -24.16 42.24
N PRO A 46 -15.18 -23.77 42.88
CA PRO A 46 -16.48 -24.36 42.58
C PRO A 46 -16.80 -24.22 41.10
N ALA A 47 -17.28 -25.30 40.49
CA ALA A 47 -17.65 -25.35 39.09
C ALA A 47 -18.67 -24.25 38.78
N LYS A 48 -18.52 -23.62 37.61
CA LYS A 48 -19.47 -22.64 37.10
C LYS A 48 -20.86 -23.31 37.02
N PRO A 49 -21.95 -22.70 37.53
CA PRO A 49 -23.28 -23.30 37.45
C PRO A 49 -23.61 -23.61 35.98
N ALA A 50 -24.30 -24.74 35.74
CA ALA A 50 -24.49 -25.30 34.40
C ALA A 50 -25.14 -24.31 33.41
N GLU A 51 -26.06 -23.47 33.92
CA GLU A 51 -26.73 -22.42 33.16
C GLU A 51 -25.78 -21.31 32.67
N GLU A 52 -24.86 -20.86 33.53
CA GLU A 52 -23.85 -19.85 33.17
C GLU A 52 -22.84 -20.40 32.16
N ALA A 53 -22.43 -21.68 32.30
CA ALA A 53 -21.55 -22.35 31.36
C ALA A 53 -22.22 -22.52 29.98
N GLN A 54 -23.50 -22.84 29.94
CA GLN A 54 -24.25 -22.96 28.68
C GLN A 54 -24.41 -21.60 27.98
N LYS A 55 -24.70 -20.54 28.73
CA LYS A 55 -24.77 -19.17 28.19
C LYS A 55 -23.42 -18.72 27.59
N HIS A 56 -22.32 -19.01 28.28
CA HIS A 56 -20.97 -18.74 27.76
C HIS A 56 -20.67 -19.50 26.46
N ARG A 57 -21.05 -20.78 26.38
CA ARG A 57 -20.91 -21.57 25.14
C ARG A 57 -21.68 -20.96 23.98
N GLN A 58 -22.93 -20.57 24.19
CA GLN A 58 -23.76 -19.92 23.16
C GLN A 58 -23.14 -18.60 22.68
N GLN A 59 -22.67 -17.74 23.59
CA GLN A 59 -22.02 -16.47 23.23
C GLN A 59 -20.72 -16.68 22.44
N TYR A 60 -19.93 -17.69 22.80
CA TYR A 60 -18.72 -18.04 22.07
C TYR A 60 -19.05 -18.55 20.65
N GLU A 61 -20.01 -19.46 20.53
CA GLU A 61 -20.46 -19.98 19.24
C GLU A 61 -20.95 -18.85 18.33
N GLU A 62 -21.72 -17.90 18.87
CA GLU A 62 -22.17 -16.72 18.14
C GLU A 62 -21.00 -15.83 17.68
N MET A 63 -20.03 -15.58 18.57
CA MET A 63 -18.83 -14.80 18.23
C MET A 63 -18.01 -15.46 17.12
N VAL A 64 -17.78 -16.77 17.21
CA VAL A 64 -17.05 -17.54 16.20
C VAL A 64 -17.82 -17.53 14.87
N ALA A 65 -19.14 -17.71 14.91
CA ALA A 65 -19.98 -17.65 13.71
C ALA A 65 -19.90 -16.26 13.06
N GLN A 66 -19.94 -15.18 13.86
CA GLN A 66 -19.81 -13.81 13.36
C GLN A 66 -18.42 -13.54 12.77
N ALA A 67 -17.36 -14.00 13.43
CA ALA A 67 -15.97 -13.88 12.96
C ALA A 67 -15.78 -14.59 11.62
N LYS A 68 -16.20 -15.87 11.53
CA LYS A 68 -16.15 -16.64 10.29
C LYS A 68 -16.94 -16.00 9.16
N LYS A 69 -18.13 -15.45 9.46
CA LYS A 69 -18.96 -14.73 8.48
C LYS A 69 -18.28 -13.45 7.97
N ARG A 70 -17.63 -12.69 8.86
CA ARG A 70 -16.88 -11.48 8.48
C ARG A 70 -15.67 -11.85 7.61
N GLU A 71 -14.90 -12.84 8.03
CA GLU A 71 -13.72 -13.31 7.31
C GLU A 71 -14.07 -13.79 5.89
N LEU A 72 -15.11 -14.61 5.75
CA LEU A 72 -15.57 -15.09 4.44
C LEU A 72 -15.97 -13.92 3.53
N LYS A 73 -16.70 -12.93 4.06
CA LYS A 73 -17.12 -11.74 3.28
C LYS A 73 -15.92 -10.90 2.86
N GLU A 74 -14.94 -10.72 3.74
CA GLU A 74 -13.71 -10.00 3.41
C GLU A 74 -12.85 -10.76 2.39
N ALA A 75 -12.71 -12.08 2.53
CA ALA A 75 -12.00 -12.92 1.58
C ALA A 75 -12.65 -12.86 0.18
N GLN A 76 -13.98 -12.94 0.11
CA GLN A 76 -14.72 -12.78 -1.15
C GLN A 76 -14.53 -11.39 -1.76
N LYS A 77 -14.56 -10.32 -0.94
CA LYS A 77 -14.32 -8.95 -1.41
C LYS A 77 -12.89 -8.78 -1.94
N ARG A 78 -11.88 -9.30 -1.22
CA ARG A 78 -10.47 -9.26 -1.64
C ARG A 78 -10.27 -10.03 -2.95
N LYS A 79 -10.86 -11.23 -3.08
CA LYS A 79 -10.82 -12.03 -4.30
C LYS A 79 -11.41 -11.26 -5.49
N LYS A 80 -12.60 -10.67 -5.32
CA LYS A 80 -13.24 -9.87 -6.38
C LYS A 80 -12.39 -8.67 -6.79
N GLN A 81 -11.82 -7.93 -5.84
CA GLN A 81 -10.94 -6.80 -6.12
C GLN A 81 -9.70 -7.21 -6.91
N LEU A 82 -9.11 -8.35 -6.58
CA LEU A 82 -7.96 -8.89 -7.30
C LEU A 82 -8.33 -9.27 -8.74
N GLU A 83 -9.46 -9.97 -8.94
CA GLU A 83 -9.96 -10.33 -10.27
C GLU A 83 -10.25 -9.08 -11.13
N ASP A 84 -10.89 -8.07 -10.55
CA ASP A 84 -11.18 -6.80 -11.25
C ASP A 84 -9.89 -6.08 -11.64
N ARG A 85 -8.85 -6.11 -10.78
CA ARG A 85 -7.52 -5.55 -11.08
C ARG A 85 -6.83 -6.29 -12.22
N CYS A 86 -6.82 -7.63 -12.19
CA CYS A 86 -6.22 -8.43 -13.26
C CYS A 86 -6.91 -8.20 -14.61
N LYS A 87 -8.24 -8.10 -14.64
CA LYS A 87 -8.99 -7.79 -15.87
C LYS A 87 -8.64 -6.40 -16.42
N LEU A 88 -8.46 -5.41 -15.54
CA LEU A 88 -8.06 -4.07 -15.94
C LEU A 88 -6.63 -4.09 -16.54
N GLU A 89 -5.70 -4.78 -15.91
CA GLU A 89 -4.33 -4.92 -16.41
C GLU A 89 -4.29 -5.61 -17.78
N GLU A 90 -5.07 -6.68 -17.98
CA GLU A 90 -5.20 -7.36 -19.27
C GLU A 90 -5.80 -6.45 -20.35
N SER A 91 -6.83 -5.68 -20.00
CA SER A 91 -7.44 -4.69 -20.89
C SER A 91 -6.43 -3.60 -21.31
N ILE A 92 -5.66 -3.08 -20.35
CA ILE A 92 -4.58 -2.11 -20.61
C ILE A 92 -3.52 -2.72 -21.52
N GLY A 93 -3.10 -3.96 -21.26
CA GLY A 93 -2.11 -4.68 -22.08
C GLY A 93 -2.58 -4.86 -23.52
N THR A 94 -3.82 -5.31 -23.71
CA THR A 94 -4.43 -5.50 -25.03
C THR A 94 -4.55 -4.18 -25.79
N ALA A 95 -4.99 -3.12 -25.12
CA ALA A 95 -5.03 -1.78 -25.70
C ALA A 95 -3.62 -1.29 -26.08
N ALA A 96 -2.62 -1.48 -25.21
CA ALA A 96 -1.24 -1.10 -25.48
C ALA A 96 -0.67 -1.83 -26.70
N GLN A 97 -1.00 -3.11 -26.88
CA GLN A 97 -0.61 -3.86 -28.06
C GLN A 97 -1.22 -3.26 -29.33
N THR A 98 -2.53 -3.01 -29.33
CA THR A 98 -3.24 -2.36 -30.44
C THR A 98 -2.61 -1.01 -30.80
N TRP A 99 -2.32 -0.19 -29.79
CA TRP A 99 -1.67 1.11 -29.97
C TRP A 99 -0.29 0.98 -30.62
N ASN A 100 0.56 0.06 -30.15
CA ASN A 100 1.91 -0.11 -30.67
C ASN A 100 1.97 -0.79 -32.05
N GLN A 101 1.10 -1.78 -32.31
CA GLN A 101 1.18 -2.61 -33.52
C GLN A 101 0.34 -2.06 -34.67
N GLU A 102 -0.78 -1.39 -34.38
CA GLU A 102 -1.71 -0.95 -35.44
C GLU A 102 -1.77 0.57 -35.59
N ILE A 103 -1.93 1.30 -34.48
CA ILE A 103 -2.29 2.72 -34.52
C ILE A 103 -1.07 3.62 -34.70
N LEU A 104 -0.06 3.49 -33.84
CA LEU A 104 1.13 4.34 -33.90
C LEU A 104 1.90 4.24 -35.23
N PRO A 105 2.11 3.05 -35.82
CA PRO A 105 2.78 2.94 -37.12
C PRO A 105 2.03 3.63 -38.26
N ASN A 106 0.69 3.70 -38.16
CA ASN A 106 -0.20 4.26 -39.18
C ASN A 106 -0.91 5.52 -38.69
N TRP A 107 -0.24 6.32 -37.85
CA TRP A 107 -0.88 7.43 -37.11
C TRP A 107 -1.64 8.40 -38.03
N SER A 108 -1.03 8.80 -39.15
CA SER A 108 -1.59 9.79 -40.08
C SER A 108 -2.94 9.40 -40.68
N THR A 109 -3.18 8.10 -40.87
CA THR A 109 -4.45 7.58 -41.43
C THR A 109 -5.43 7.16 -40.33
N MET A 110 -4.93 6.70 -39.19
CA MET A 110 -5.73 6.07 -38.15
C MET A 110 -6.27 7.02 -37.08
N CYS A 111 -5.58 8.14 -36.82
CA CYS A 111 -5.86 9.01 -35.67
C CYS A 111 -7.27 9.62 -35.67
N THR A 112 -7.89 9.80 -36.83
CA THR A 112 -9.24 10.37 -36.99
C THR A 112 -10.35 9.31 -37.00
N SER A 113 -9.99 8.03 -37.08
CA SER A 113 -10.96 6.94 -37.17
C SER A 113 -11.82 6.86 -35.90
N ARG A 114 -13.11 6.51 -36.06
CA ARG A 114 -14.02 6.35 -34.92
C ARG A 114 -13.51 5.31 -33.93
N ARG A 115 -12.97 4.18 -34.42
CA ARG A 115 -12.39 3.11 -33.60
C ARG A 115 -11.29 3.63 -32.66
N VAL A 116 -10.35 4.42 -33.17
CA VAL A 116 -9.24 4.96 -32.37
C VAL A 116 -9.73 5.99 -31.36
N ARG A 117 -10.72 6.82 -31.73
CA ARG A 117 -11.35 7.76 -30.78
C ARG A 117 -12.09 7.04 -29.65
N ASP A 118 -12.84 5.99 -29.95
CA ASP A 118 -13.53 5.17 -28.95
C ASP A 118 -12.51 4.49 -28.02
N LEU A 119 -11.37 4.04 -28.56
CA LEU A 119 -10.28 3.46 -27.76
C LEU A 119 -9.58 4.51 -26.88
N TRP A 120 -9.32 5.71 -27.41
CA TRP A 120 -8.78 6.82 -26.62
C TRP A 120 -9.73 7.16 -25.48
N TRP A 121 -11.05 7.23 -25.74
CA TRP A 121 -12.05 7.58 -24.74
C TRP A 121 -12.10 6.60 -23.56
N GLN A 122 -11.72 5.33 -23.79
CA GLN A 122 -11.54 4.33 -22.73
C GLN A 122 -10.26 4.57 -21.90
N GLY A 123 -9.33 5.37 -22.42
CA GLY A 123 -8.07 5.74 -21.79
C GLY A 123 -6.86 5.29 -22.60
N ILE A 124 -5.86 6.16 -22.72
CA ILE A 124 -4.58 5.81 -23.36
C ILE A 124 -3.70 5.04 -22.34
N PRO A 125 -3.19 3.84 -22.69
CA PRO A 125 -2.29 3.08 -21.84
C PRO A 125 -1.05 3.90 -21.42
N PRO A 126 -0.61 3.85 -20.15
CA PRO A 126 0.49 4.67 -19.66
C PRO A 126 1.78 4.54 -20.48
N SER A 127 2.11 3.33 -20.95
CA SER A 127 3.34 3.02 -21.70
C SER A 127 3.44 3.70 -23.07
N VAL A 128 2.30 4.03 -23.70
CA VAL A 128 2.26 4.67 -25.03
C VAL A 128 1.85 6.15 -24.97
N ARG A 129 1.38 6.61 -23.81
CA ARG A 129 0.81 7.96 -23.63
C ARG A 129 1.74 9.06 -24.10
N GLY A 130 3.03 8.99 -23.75
CA GLY A 130 4.02 9.98 -24.18
C GLY A 130 4.10 10.12 -25.70
N LYS A 131 4.15 9.00 -26.44
CA LYS A 131 4.21 8.99 -27.90
C LYS A 131 2.91 9.51 -28.53
N VAL A 132 1.77 9.04 -28.03
CA VAL A 132 0.45 9.46 -28.54
C VAL A 132 0.24 10.95 -28.34
N TRP A 133 0.55 11.47 -27.15
CA TRP A 133 0.41 12.91 -26.86
C TRP A 133 1.40 13.76 -27.65
N SER A 134 2.65 13.33 -27.82
CA SER A 134 3.59 14.07 -28.67
C SER A 134 3.10 14.17 -30.12
N LEU A 135 2.49 13.11 -30.65
CA LEU A 135 1.93 13.12 -32.00
C LEU A 135 0.64 13.92 -32.12
N ALA A 136 -0.22 13.90 -31.09
CA ALA A 136 -1.50 14.60 -31.08
C ALA A 136 -1.35 16.10 -30.84
N VAL A 137 -0.42 16.51 -29.96
CA VAL A 137 -0.10 17.93 -29.73
C VAL A 137 0.68 18.51 -30.91
N GLY A 138 1.56 17.72 -31.53
CA GLY A 138 2.41 18.18 -32.63
C GLY A 138 3.52 19.12 -32.16
N ASN A 139 4.20 19.75 -33.13
CA ASN A 139 5.26 20.73 -32.88
C ASN A 139 5.26 21.81 -33.97
N ASP A 140 4.12 22.48 -34.13
CA ASP A 140 3.92 23.53 -35.15
C ASP A 140 4.82 24.75 -34.91
N LEU A 141 5.28 24.93 -33.66
CA LEU A 141 6.25 25.96 -33.27
C LEU A 141 7.70 25.58 -33.61
N ASN A 142 7.93 24.37 -34.14
CA ASN A 142 9.25 23.82 -34.47
C ASN A 142 10.27 23.95 -33.32
N ILE A 143 9.82 23.75 -32.08
CA ILE A 143 10.69 23.82 -30.90
C ILE A 143 11.71 22.70 -30.98
N THR A 144 12.99 23.05 -30.92
CA THR A 144 14.12 22.12 -30.91
C THR A 144 14.71 21.96 -29.51
N HIS A 145 15.44 20.87 -29.27
CA HIS A 145 16.18 20.68 -28.02
C HIS A 145 17.18 21.79 -27.76
N GLU A 146 17.82 22.29 -28.82
CA GLU A 146 18.76 23.42 -28.74
C GLU A 146 18.06 24.69 -28.26
N LEU A 147 16.94 25.06 -28.88
CA LEU A 147 16.16 26.23 -28.47
C LEU A 147 15.70 26.13 -27.01
N TYR A 148 15.19 24.96 -26.60
CA TYR A 148 14.84 24.69 -25.21
C TYR A 148 16.03 24.91 -24.27
N SER A 149 17.21 24.39 -24.62
CA SER A 149 18.42 24.52 -23.79
C SER A 149 18.88 25.97 -23.62
N ILE A 150 18.80 26.77 -24.69
CA ILE A 150 19.12 28.20 -24.67
C ILE A 150 18.15 28.95 -23.75
N CYS A 151 16.85 28.72 -23.91
CA CYS A 151 15.82 29.34 -23.07
C CYS A 151 15.97 28.93 -21.60
N LEU A 152 16.27 27.66 -21.33
CA LEU A 152 16.53 27.17 -19.98
C LEU A 152 17.76 27.83 -19.35
N ALA A 153 18.86 27.96 -20.09
CA ALA A 153 20.07 28.63 -19.60
C ALA A 153 19.79 30.10 -19.23
N ARG A 154 19.06 30.82 -20.10
CA ARG A 154 18.63 32.20 -19.84
C ARG A 154 17.73 32.31 -18.62
N ALA A 155 16.77 31.39 -18.46
CA ALA A 155 15.91 31.36 -17.27
C ALA A 155 16.71 31.14 -15.99
N LYS A 156 17.68 30.21 -16.00
CA LYS A 156 18.56 29.92 -14.86
C LYS A 156 19.48 31.08 -14.51
N GLU A 157 20.03 31.77 -15.51
CA GLU A 157 20.86 32.96 -15.29
C GLU A 157 20.06 34.06 -14.61
N LYS A 158 18.86 34.34 -15.12
CA LYS A 158 17.93 35.31 -14.53
C LYS A 158 17.56 34.96 -13.08
N TRP A 159 17.35 33.68 -12.77
CA TRP A 159 17.11 33.26 -11.38
C TRP A 159 18.28 33.57 -10.44
N LYS A 160 19.52 33.42 -10.91
CA LYS A 160 20.72 33.69 -10.09
C LYS A 160 20.88 35.19 -9.84
N THR A 161 20.62 36.03 -10.84
CA THR A 161 20.75 37.49 -10.71
C THR A 161 19.69 38.09 -9.78
N THR A 162 18.48 37.52 -9.74
CA THR A 162 17.42 37.96 -8.81
C THR A 162 17.65 37.47 -7.37
N ALA A 163 18.37 36.35 -7.17
CA ALA A 163 18.66 35.79 -5.86
C ALA A 163 19.91 36.38 -5.16
N ALA A 164 20.74 37.13 -5.88
CA ALA A 164 21.89 37.83 -5.29
C ALA A 164 21.44 39.22 -4.80
N PRO A 165 21.64 39.56 -3.51
CA PRO A 165 21.36 40.91 -3.03
C PRO A 165 22.35 41.88 -3.70
N THR A 166 21.79 42.91 -4.32
CA THR A 166 22.47 43.98 -5.03
C THR A 166 23.53 44.65 -4.15
N ALA A 167 24.81 44.42 -4.47
CA ALA A 167 25.83 45.44 -4.27
C ALA A 167 25.79 46.34 -5.52
N GLU A 168 25.07 47.46 -5.38
CA GLU A 168 25.31 48.75 -6.04
C GLU A 168 25.38 48.77 -7.58
N THR A 169 24.26 49.07 -8.24
CA THR A 169 24.21 50.04 -9.37
C THR A 169 22.77 50.53 -9.54
N GLU A 170 22.56 51.85 -9.42
CA GLU A 170 21.32 52.55 -9.71
C GLU A 170 21.07 52.57 -11.23
N THR A 171 20.10 51.80 -11.70
CA THR A 171 19.37 52.12 -12.94
C THR A 171 17.94 51.58 -12.84
N GLU A 172 17.00 52.43 -13.21
CA GLU A 172 15.56 52.26 -13.21
C GLU A 172 15.12 50.95 -13.93
N ASP A 173 14.62 49.94 -13.20
CA ASP A 173 13.94 48.80 -13.82
C ASP A 173 12.64 48.45 -13.07
N ALA A 174 11.56 49.16 -13.43
CA ALA A 174 10.19 48.83 -13.05
C ALA A 174 9.76 47.41 -13.52
N GLY A 175 10.59 46.70 -14.28
CA GLY A 175 10.37 45.32 -14.73
C GLY A 175 10.91 44.22 -13.80
N SER A 176 11.65 44.53 -12.73
CA SER A 176 12.19 43.50 -11.81
C SER A 176 11.12 42.90 -10.89
N SER A 177 10.20 43.74 -10.39
CA SER A 177 9.17 43.34 -9.42
C SER A 177 8.14 42.34 -9.99
N ASP A 178 7.66 42.57 -11.20
CA ASP A 178 6.68 41.70 -11.88
C ASP A 178 7.26 40.31 -12.22
N ARG A 179 8.59 40.25 -12.42
CA ARG A 179 9.32 39.01 -12.69
C ARG A 179 9.59 38.20 -11.43
N GLU A 180 9.98 38.84 -10.32
CA GLU A 180 10.10 38.17 -9.02
C GLU A 180 8.74 37.61 -8.58
N SER A 181 7.67 38.38 -8.76
CA SER A 181 6.28 37.94 -8.58
C SER A 181 5.95 36.70 -9.41
N SER A 182 6.29 36.68 -10.70
CA SER A 182 6.08 35.51 -11.57
C SER A 182 6.79 34.25 -11.07
N LEU A 183 7.99 34.37 -10.47
CA LEU A 183 8.73 33.23 -9.93
C LEU A 183 8.13 32.71 -8.62
N GLU A 184 7.75 33.60 -7.72
CA GLU A 184 7.06 33.21 -6.48
C GLU A 184 5.71 32.54 -6.77
N LEU A 185 5.00 33.00 -7.81
CA LEU A 185 3.79 32.34 -8.31
C LEU A 185 4.07 30.93 -8.85
N ILE A 186 5.14 30.75 -9.65
CA ILE A 186 5.53 29.42 -10.15
C ILE A 186 5.90 28.48 -8.99
N LYS A 187 6.68 28.95 -8.01
CA LYS A 187 7.03 28.14 -6.81
C LYS A 187 5.79 27.75 -6.02
N LEU A 188 4.87 28.69 -5.81
CA LEU A 188 3.60 28.45 -5.13
C LEU A 188 2.78 27.39 -5.88
N ASP A 189 2.66 27.49 -7.20
CA ASP A 189 1.94 26.52 -8.03
C ASP A 189 2.57 25.12 -7.94
N ILE A 190 3.89 25.02 -8.00
CA ILE A 190 4.59 23.74 -7.84
C ILE A 190 4.29 23.13 -6.46
N SER A 191 4.30 23.93 -5.39
CA SER A 191 4.07 23.43 -4.02
C SER A 191 2.69 22.79 -3.82
N ARG A 192 1.66 23.28 -4.53
CA ARG A 192 0.27 22.81 -4.46
C ARG A 192 -0.14 21.86 -5.59
N THR A 193 0.74 21.59 -6.55
CA THR A 193 0.46 20.70 -7.69
C THR A 193 0.65 19.24 -7.29
N PHE A 194 -0.48 18.53 -7.10
CA PHE A 194 -0.53 17.11 -6.72
C PHE A 194 0.41 16.74 -5.54
N PRO A 195 0.29 17.41 -4.38
CA PRO A 195 1.21 17.24 -3.26
C PRO A 195 1.24 15.80 -2.72
N GLN A 196 0.15 15.05 -2.87
CA GLN A 196 0.05 13.64 -2.47
C GLN A 196 0.94 12.69 -3.28
N LEU A 197 1.41 13.12 -4.46
CA LEU A 197 2.30 12.31 -5.29
C LEU A 197 3.77 12.47 -4.88
N CYS A 198 4.13 13.56 -4.20
CA CYS A 198 5.49 13.83 -3.71
C CYS A 198 6.61 13.75 -4.78
N ILE A 199 6.29 13.95 -6.07
CA ILE A 199 7.24 13.88 -7.19
C ILE A 199 7.59 15.25 -7.78
N PHE A 200 6.75 16.27 -7.54
CA PHE A 200 6.92 17.61 -8.12
C PHE A 200 7.47 18.64 -7.13
N GLN A 201 7.35 18.36 -5.83
CA GLN A 201 7.83 19.24 -4.76
C GLN A 201 9.33 19.06 -4.52
N GLN A 202 9.97 20.09 -3.98
CA GLN A 202 11.37 20.03 -3.60
C GLN A 202 11.57 18.98 -2.50
N VAL A 203 12.31 17.92 -2.82
CA VAL A 203 12.65 16.87 -1.85
C VAL A 203 13.65 17.46 -0.87
N SER A 204 13.19 17.81 0.33
CA SER A 204 14.10 18.13 1.45
C SER A 204 14.92 16.87 1.75
N GLU A 205 16.25 16.97 1.68
CA GLU A 205 17.21 15.88 1.91
C GLU A 205 17.09 15.19 3.30
N ARG A 206 16.19 15.66 4.16
CA ARG A 206 15.88 15.07 5.47
C ARG A 206 14.90 13.90 5.44
N SER A 207 14.21 13.65 4.33
CA SER A 207 13.21 12.56 4.22
C SER A 207 13.68 11.34 3.40
N SER A 208 14.95 11.29 3.01
CA SER A 208 15.50 10.24 2.12
C SER A 208 15.46 8.81 2.68
N SER A 209 15.10 8.61 3.95
CA SER A 209 15.02 7.29 4.58
C SER A 209 13.69 6.56 4.34
N ALA A 210 12.61 7.25 3.92
CA ALA A 210 11.27 6.64 3.84
C ALA A 210 10.82 6.24 2.42
N THR A 211 11.42 6.80 1.36
CA THR A 211 10.88 6.67 -0.01
C THR A 211 11.55 5.60 -0.88
N ARG A 212 12.59 4.92 -0.39
CA ARG A 212 13.28 3.87 -1.17
C ARG A 212 12.50 2.56 -1.33
N GLN A 213 11.29 2.43 -0.77
CA GLN A 213 10.53 1.17 -0.80
C GLN A 213 9.30 1.14 -1.72
N THR A 214 8.97 2.22 -2.45
CA THR A 214 7.73 2.26 -3.27
C THR A 214 7.94 2.49 -4.77
N VAL A 215 9.18 2.59 -5.26
CA VAL A 215 9.47 2.80 -6.71
C VAL A 215 10.00 1.57 -7.44
N GLY A 216 9.92 0.39 -6.83
CA GLY A 216 10.37 -0.87 -7.42
C GLY A 216 9.25 -1.77 -7.92
N GLU A 217 8.31 -1.26 -8.74
CA GLU A 217 7.33 -2.14 -9.42
C GLU A 217 6.64 -1.40 -10.60
N PHE A 218 7.42 -0.86 -11.53
CA PHE A 218 6.96 -0.55 -12.88
C PHE A 218 8.17 -0.62 -13.84
N SER A 219 8.44 -1.82 -14.37
CA SER A 219 9.22 -2.06 -15.58
C SER A 219 8.63 -3.28 -16.27
#